data_AF-A0AAV2Z2L8-F1
#
_entry.id   AF-A0AAV2Z2L8-F1
#
_cell.length_a   1.000
_cell.length_b   1.000
_cell.length_c   1.000
_cell.angle_alpha   90.00
_cell.angle_beta   90.00
_cell.angle_gamma   90.00
#
_symmetry.space_group_name_H-M   'P 1'
#
loop_
_entity.id
_entity.type
_entity.pdbx_description
1 polymer ?
#
loop_
_entity_poly.entity_id
_entity_poly.type
_entity_poly.pdbx_seq_one_letter_code
_entity_poly.pdbx_strand_id
1 'polypeptide(L)'
;MGLLDGLVMGFARGSKFGKSHSLRPLTSKRANRRFYKGKGCRNEGVHGKRGRYIVDTDKLLQLEVPDLTGFKLKPYVSPLAPRHPPQ
;
A
#
# COMPACT_ATOMS: atom_id res chain seq x y z
N MET A 1 -29.93 19.46 13.36
CA MET A 1 -28.83 19.19 12.40
C MET A 1 -28.65 17.67 12.33
N GLY A 2 -28.82 16.92 11.24
CA GLY A 2 -28.83 17.29 9.84
C GLY A 2 -29.41 16.17 8.97
N LEU A 3 -30.72 15.97 9.07
CA LEU A 3 -31.51 15.04 8.24
C LEU A 3 -31.88 15.71 6.90
N LEU A 4 -32.16 17.02 6.93
CA LEU A 4 -32.29 17.86 5.75
C LEU A 4 -30.94 18.09 5.04
N ASP A 5 -29.84 18.28 5.79
CA ASP A 5 -28.50 18.35 5.20
C ASP A 5 -28.07 17.04 4.53
N GLY A 6 -28.42 15.89 5.13
CA GLY A 6 -28.24 14.57 4.52
C GLY A 6 -29.08 14.35 3.25
N LEU A 7 -30.30 14.89 3.23
CA LEU A 7 -31.19 14.85 2.05
C LEU A 7 -30.68 15.74 0.91
N VAL A 8 -30.21 16.95 1.21
CA VAL A 8 -29.62 17.86 0.22
C VAL A 8 -28.28 17.30 -0.30
N MET A 9 -27.46 16.70 0.56
CA MET A 9 -26.26 15.96 0.17
C MET A 9 -26.54 14.73 -0.69
N GLY A 10 -27.67 14.05 -0.48
CA GLY A 10 -28.08 12.82 -1.19
C GLY A 10 -28.73 13.08 -2.56
N PHE A 11 -29.51 14.15 -2.70
CA PHE A 11 -30.24 14.45 -3.94
C PHE A 11 -29.47 15.34 -4.92
N ALA A 12 -28.52 16.17 -4.47
CA ALA A 12 -27.79 17.09 -5.34
C ALA A 12 -26.45 16.56 -5.88
N ARG A 13 -26.00 15.35 -5.51
CA ARG A 13 -24.67 14.83 -5.87
C ARG A 13 -24.70 13.76 -6.94
N GLY A 14 -24.24 14.14 -8.14
CA GLY A 14 -23.88 13.22 -9.22
C GLY A 14 -22.85 12.16 -8.78
N SER A 15 -23.06 10.95 -9.28
CA SER A 15 -22.39 9.67 -8.97
C SER A 15 -22.32 9.30 -7.47
N LYS A 16 -22.37 7.98 -7.17
CA LYS A 16 -22.19 7.42 -5.81
C LYS A 16 -20.91 7.90 -5.10
N PHE A 17 -20.01 8.46 -5.89
CA PHE A 17 -18.85 9.18 -5.43
C PHE A 17 -18.97 10.62 -5.97
N GLY A 18 -18.96 11.63 -5.10
CA GLY A 18 -19.24 13.02 -5.50
C GLY A 18 -18.33 13.57 -6.61
N LYS A 19 -18.65 14.75 -7.18
CA LYS A 19 -17.95 15.32 -8.35
C LYS A 19 -16.41 15.38 -8.26
N SER A 20 -15.84 15.51 -7.06
CA SER A 20 -14.37 15.47 -6.86
C SER A 20 -13.74 14.10 -7.12
N HIS A 21 -14.56 13.06 -7.26
CA HIS A 21 -14.11 11.69 -7.43
C HIS A 21 -13.77 11.34 -8.88
N SER A 22 -14.26 12.10 -9.86
CA SER A 22 -13.79 12.01 -11.24
C SER A 22 -12.35 12.54 -11.40
N LEU A 23 -11.90 13.41 -10.49
CA LEU A 23 -10.56 14.02 -10.50
C LEU A 23 -9.49 13.19 -9.76
N ARG A 24 -9.89 12.13 -9.06
CA ARG A 24 -8.97 11.29 -8.27
C ARG A 24 -8.52 10.08 -9.08
N PRO A 25 -7.25 9.62 -8.95
CA PRO A 25 -6.81 8.38 -9.57
C PRO A 25 -7.70 7.21 -9.16
N LEU A 26 -8.18 6.43 -10.14
CA LEU A 26 -9.02 5.26 -9.87
C LEU A 26 -8.29 4.25 -8.97
N THR A 27 -9.00 3.58 -8.07
CA THR A 27 -8.45 2.49 -7.25
C THR A 27 -9.25 1.23 -7.48
N SER A 28 -8.71 0.08 -7.08
CA SER A 28 -9.37 -1.23 -7.23
C SER A 28 -10.74 -1.34 -6.53
N LYS A 29 -11.13 -0.38 -5.70
CA LYS A 29 -12.41 -0.37 -4.96
C LYS A 29 -13.49 0.52 -5.60
N ARG A 30 -13.16 1.24 -6.67
CA ARG A 30 -13.99 2.33 -7.21
C ARG A 30 -14.59 2.06 -8.58
N ALA A 31 -14.27 0.93 -9.19
CA ALA A 31 -14.71 0.57 -10.53
C ALA A 31 -15.50 -0.75 -10.51
N ASN A 32 -15.89 -1.23 -11.69
CA ASN A 32 -16.67 -2.46 -11.83
C ASN A 32 -15.88 -3.72 -11.43
N ARG A 33 -16.56 -4.87 -11.38
CA ARG A 33 -15.98 -6.18 -11.05
C ARG A 33 -14.79 -6.59 -11.94
N ARG A 34 -14.71 -6.10 -13.17
CA ARG A 34 -13.66 -6.46 -14.14
C ARG A 34 -12.42 -5.57 -14.04
N PHE A 35 -12.47 -4.50 -13.24
CA PHE A 35 -11.35 -3.58 -13.09
C PHE A 35 -10.31 -4.13 -12.11
N TYR A 36 -9.26 -4.73 -12.67
CA TYR A 36 -8.12 -5.22 -11.90
C TYR A 36 -6.94 -4.22 -11.98
N LYS A 37 -6.71 -3.48 -10.90
CA LYS A 37 -5.62 -2.47 -10.80
C LYS A 37 -4.48 -2.86 -9.85
N GLY A 38 -4.73 -3.74 -8.89
CA GLY A 38 -3.74 -4.09 -7.85
C GLY A 38 -3.46 -2.97 -6.84
N LYS A 39 -2.38 -3.14 -6.07
CA LYS A 39 -1.93 -2.26 -4.97
C LYS A 39 -0.43 -1.92 -5.00
N GLY A 40 0.26 -2.21 -6.10
CA GLY A 40 1.71 -1.98 -6.22
C GLY A 40 2.57 -3.05 -5.54
N CYS A 41 1.98 -4.18 -5.13
CA CYS A 41 2.73 -5.33 -4.65
C CYS A 41 3.56 -5.94 -5.81
N ARG A 42 4.74 -6.45 -5.49
CA ARG A 42 5.55 -7.24 -6.43
C ARG A 42 4.85 -8.57 -6.73
N ASN A 43 5.17 -9.17 -7.87
CA ASN A 43 4.66 -10.48 -8.29
C ASN A 43 5.58 -11.60 -7.81
N GLU A 44 5.01 -12.61 -7.16
CA GLU A 44 5.72 -13.78 -6.62
C GLU A 44 5.62 -15.02 -7.54
N GLY A 45 5.06 -14.84 -8.73
CA GLY A 45 4.67 -15.95 -9.60
C GLY A 45 3.83 -15.50 -10.78
N VAL A 46 3.23 -16.47 -11.47
CA VAL A 46 2.51 -16.25 -12.74
C VAL A 46 1.22 -17.07 -12.79
N HIS A 47 0.18 -16.55 -13.45
CA HIS A 47 -1.05 -17.30 -13.73
C HIS A 47 -0.81 -18.35 -14.83
N GLY A 48 -1.19 -19.60 -14.56
CA GLY A 48 -1.19 -20.69 -15.52
C GLY A 48 -2.43 -20.68 -16.44
N LYS A 49 -2.40 -21.51 -17.48
CA LYS A 49 -3.41 -21.58 -18.58
C LYS A 49 -4.88 -21.67 -18.12
N ARG A 50 -5.17 -22.27 -16.96
CA ARG A 50 -6.54 -22.47 -16.43
C ARG A 50 -6.86 -21.57 -15.22
N GLY A 51 -6.15 -20.45 -15.07
CA GLY A 51 -6.38 -19.48 -13.98
C GLY A 51 -5.75 -19.85 -12.63
N ARG A 52 -5.12 -21.02 -12.51
CA ARG A 52 -4.28 -21.37 -11.35
C ARG A 52 -3.14 -20.37 -11.21
N TYR A 53 -2.71 -20.09 -9.98
CA TYR A 53 -1.49 -19.29 -9.74
C TYR A 53 -0.34 -20.24 -9.44
N ILE A 54 0.80 -20.06 -10.12
CA ILE A 54 2.02 -20.84 -9.94
C ILE A 54 3.02 -19.93 -9.24
N VAL A 55 3.36 -20.26 -8.00
CA VAL A 55 4.35 -19.53 -7.19
C VAL A 55 5.75 -19.94 -7.63
N ASP A 56 6.65 -18.96 -7.74
CA ASP A 56 8.04 -19.14 -8.11
C ASP A 56 8.91 -18.88 -6.88
N THR A 57 9.59 -19.91 -6.38
CA THR A 57 10.40 -19.83 -5.16
C THR A 57 11.53 -18.80 -5.27
N ASP A 58 12.05 -18.58 -6.48
CA ASP A 58 13.16 -17.66 -6.72
C ASP A 58 12.71 -16.19 -6.68
N LYS A 59 11.40 -15.95 -6.82
CA LYS A 59 10.79 -14.61 -6.73
C LYS A 59 10.28 -14.28 -5.33
N LEU A 60 10.24 -15.25 -4.42
CA LEU A 60 9.79 -15.02 -3.06
C LEU A 60 10.78 -14.13 -2.31
N LEU A 61 10.25 -13.16 -1.56
CA LEU A 61 11.08 -12.31 -0.72
C LEU A 61 11.64 -13.13 0.46
N GLN A 62 12.94 -13.38 0.45
CA GLN A 62 13.65 -13.97 1.57
C GLN A 62 14.31 -12.86 2.41
N LEU A 63 13.93 -12.76 3.68
CA LEU A 63 14.56 -11.87 4.64
C LEU A 63 15.62 -12.65 5.41
N GLU A 64 16.89 -12.41 5.09
CA GLU A 64 18.01 -12.99 5.81
C GLU A 64 18.25 -12.20 7.09
N VAL A 65 17.60 -12.64 8.17
CA VAL A 65 17.71 -12.00 9.48
C VAL A 65 18.89 -12.63 10.24
N PRO A 66 19.94 -11.85 10.58
CA PRO A 66 21.05 -12.37 11.37
C PRO A 66 20.65 -12.56 12.84
N ASP A 67 21.36 -13.43 13.55
CA ASP A 67 21.25 -13.50 15.00
C ASP A 67 21.95 -12.29 15.65
N LEU A 68 21.25 -11.62 16.56
CA LEU A 68 21.69 -10.41 17.24
C LEU A 68 21.89 -10.63 18.75
N THR A 69 21.95 -11.88 19.21
CA THR A 69 22.23 -12.19 20.61
C THR A 69 23.58 -11.60 21.05
N GLY A 70 23.56 -10.75 22.09
CA GLY A 70 24.76 -10.06 22.60
C GLY A 70 25.24 -8.84 21.80
N PHE A 71 24.47 -8.36 20.82
CA PHE A 71 24.85 -7.19 20.02
C PHE A 71 24.81 -5.89 20.85
N LYS A 72 25.93 -5.17 20.88
CA LYS A 72 26.11 -3.97 21.72
C LYS A 72 25.50 -2.70 21.11
N LEU A 73 25.38 -2.64 19.78
CA LEU A 73 24.90 -1.46 19.09
C LEU A 73 23.38 -1.32 19.25
N LYS A 74 22.93 -0.07 19.40
CA LYS A 74 21.52 0.30 19.56
C LYS A 74 21.07 1.19 18.39
N PRO A 75 19.75 1.36 18.16
CA PRO A 75 19.24 2.20 17.07
C PRO A 75 19.62 3.68 17.18
N TYR A 76 19.95 4.14 18.39
CA TYR A 76 20.27 5.54 18.69
C TYR A 76 21.66 5.68 19.31
N VAL A 77 22.25 6.86 19.12
CA VAL A 77 23.56 7.23 19.64
C VAL A 77 23.40 8.32 20.71
N SER A 78 24.34 8.36 21.66
CA SER A 78 24.39 9.42 22.67
C SER A 78 24.66 10.79 22.02
N PRO A 79 23.97 11.86 22.44
CA PRO A 79 24.25 13.23 21.97
C PRO A 79 25.67 13.73 22.29
N LEU A 80 26.36 13.07 23.23
CA LEU A 80 27.71 13.42 23.65
C LEU A 80 28.80 12.94 22.69
N ALA A 81 28.43 12.13 21.68
CA ALA A 81 29.40 11.63 20.71
C ALA A 81 29.97 12.78 19.85
N PRO A 82 31.29 12.86 19.65
CA PRO A 82 31.90 13.91 18.84
C PRO A 82 31.54 13.76 17.35
N ARG A 83 31.31 14.87 16.66
CA ARG A 83 30.99 14.90 15.22
C ARG A 83 32.29 14.79 14.40
N HIS A 84 32.39 13.77 13.55
CA HIS A 84 33.51 13.61 12.62
C HIS A 84 33.16 14.19 11.23
N PRO A 85 33.99 15.07 10.63
CA PRO A 85 33.76 15.54 9.26
C PRO A 85 33.96 14.40 8.23
N PRO A 86 33.18 14.35 7.13
CA PRO A 86 33.40 13.38 6.06
C PRO A 86 34.73 13.65 5.34
N GLN A 87 35.42 12.57 4.95
CA GLN A 87 36.65 12.58 4.14
C GLN A 87 36.34 12.82 2.67
#